data_AF-A0A6B3NJW5-F1
#
_entry.id   AF-A0A6B3NJW5-F1
#
_cell.length_a   1.000
_cell.length_b   1.000
_cell.length_c   1.000
_cell.angle_alpha   90.00
_cell.angle_beta   90.00
_cell.angle_gamma   90.00
#
_symmetry.space_group_name_H-M   'P 1'
#
loop_
_entity.id
_entity.type
_entity.pdbx_description
1 polymer ?
#
loop_
_entity_poly.entity_id
_entity_poly.type
_entity_poly.pdbx_seq_one_letter_code
_entity_poly.pdbx_strand_id
1 'polypeptide(L)'
;MARSAQESPYLQVGECQGSNEYVGSRTIAASPTIDGTEDTDGIDIINVPLGEEFPLGLLVVQDGSNEPANVFQDPEDEEIQNFNANFKFVALEENPAFFPDFLPLEPSSFDPRNPQPNSLINGIASGDTTQDSTVLWARSTFAGVVTFEYSTDAEFSTIVSIATATVTDINAPVKVEIEGLQSGTEYYYRVTDAAGATEIGQFETSAELGEQTGLRFGVTGDWRGELNPYPAINNV
;
A
#
# COMPACT_ATOMS: atom_id res chain seq x y z
N MET A 1 3.52 4.88 -6.08
CA MET A 1 4.53 4.38 -7.04
C MET A 1 4.58 5.34 -8.21
N ALA A 2 5.76 5.68 -8.74
CA ALA A 2 5.92 6.49 -9.95
C ALA A 2 6.57 5.66 -11.07
N ARG A 3 6.18 5.89 -12.33
CA ARG A 3 6.74 5.21 -13.52
C ARG A 3 6.91 6.21 -14.66
N SER A 4 8.01 6.09 -15.42
CA SER A 4 8.19 6.72 -16.73
C SER A 4 7.55 5.85 -17.80
N ALA A 5 7.05 6.50 -18.86
CA ALA A 5 6.91 5.85 -20.16
C ALA A 5 7.99 6.44 -21.07
N GLN A 6 8.85 5.58 -21.61
CA GLN A 6 9.89 5.98 -22.57
C GLN A 6 9.24 6.69 -23.77
N GLU A 7 9.89 7.72 -24.31
CA GLU A 7 9.38 8.59 -25.40
C GLU A 7 8.13 9.43 -25.02
N SER A 8 7.84 9.55 -23.72
CA SER A 8 6.73 10.35 -23.21
C SER A 8 7.21 11.31 -22.11
N PRO A 9 6.84 12.60 -22.14
CA PRO A 9 7.19 13.53 -21.07
C PRO A 9 6.39 13.28 -19.77
N TYR A 10 5.51 12.28 -19.76
CA TYR A 10 4.56 12.02 -18.69
C TYR A 10 5.06 10.97 -17.69
N LEU A 11 5.09 11.36 -16.43
CA LEU A 11 5.25 10.49 -15.28
C LEU A 11 3.89 10.01 -14.82
N GLN A 12 3.71 8.70 -14.70
CA GLN A 12 2.48 8.09 -14.19
C GLN A 12 2.62 7.79 -12.70
N VAL A 13 1.60 8.15 -11.93
CA VAL A 13 1.51 7.94 -10.49
C VAL A 13 0.39 6.94 -10.21
N GLY A 14 0.66 5.97 -9.35
CA GLY A 14 -0.33 5.02 -8.85
C GLY A 14 -0.18 4.76 -7.35
N GLU A 15 -1.18 4.16 -6.75
CA GLU A 15 -1.13 3.73 -5.34
C GLU A 15 -0.03 2.67 -5.13
N CYS A 16 0.55 2.64 -3.92
CA CYS A 16 1.50 1.59 -3.54
C CYS A 16 0.82 0.35 -2.93
N GLN A 17 -0.47 0.47 -2.58
CA GLN A 17 -1.26 -0.60 -1.96
C GLN A 17 -2.22 -1.24 -2.97
N GLY A 18 -2.72 -2.42 -2.64
CA GLY A 18 -3.75 -3.10 -3.42
C GLY A 18 -3.32 -3.41 -4.86
N SER A 19 -4.14 -3.01 -5.84
CA SER A 19 -3.94 -3.28 -7.27
C SER A 19 -3.00 -2.29 -7.96
N ASN A 20 -2.40 -1.34 -7.23
CA ASN A 20 -1.64 -0.21 -7.78
C ASN A 20 -2.50 0.66 -8.73
N GLU A 21 -3.67 1.07 -8.24
CA GLU A 21 -4.60 1.88 -9.03
C GLU A 21 -3.92 3.15 -9.55
N TYR A 22 -4.22 3.51 -10.80
CA TYR A 22 -3.67 4.70 -11.44
C TYR A 22 -4.31 5.96 -10.85
N VAL A 23 -3.48 6.89 -10.38
CA VAL A 23 -3.89 8.15 -9.75
C VAL A 23 -3.84 9.30 -10.77
N GLY A 24 -2.81 9.35 -11.63
CA GLY A 24 -2.69 10.42 -12.61
C GLY A 24 -1.36 10.45 -13.35
N SER A 25 -1.25 11.37 -14.31
CA SER A 25 -0.02 11.64 -15.05
C SER A 25 0.34 13.12 -15.04
N ARG A 26 1.65 13.42 -15.04
CA ARG A 26 2.19 14.78 -14.95
C ARG A 26 3.53 14.88 -15.66
N THR A 27 3.93 16.09 -16.04
CA THR A 27 5.24 16.38 -16.64
C THR A 27 6.07 17.26 -15.71
N ILE A 28 7.40 17.20 -15.80
CA ILE A 28 8.27 18.21 -15.18
C ILE A 28 8.39 19.36 -16.18
N ALA A 29 7.71 20.47 -15.87
CA ALA A 29 7.77 21.69 -16.67
C ALA A 29 9.01 22.52 -16.31
N ALA A 30 9.47 23.33 -17.26
CA ALA A 30 10.53 24.29 -17.00
C ALA A 30 10.16 25.27 -15.87
N SER A 31 11.15 25.57 -15.04
CA SER A 31 11.11 26.54 -13.95
C SER A 31 12.20 27.61 -14.17
N PRO A 32 12.32 28.62 -13.31
CA PRO A 32 13.44 29.57 -13.38
C PRO A 32 14.82 28.93 -13.15
N THR A 33 14.89 27.73 -12.57
CA THR A 33 16.14 27.06 -12.16
C THR A 33 16.46 25.81 -12.97
N ILE A 34 15.46 25.18 -13.59
CA ILE A 34 15.61 23.99 -14.44
C ILE A 34 14.78 24.12 -15.71
N ASP A 35 15.24 23.55 -16.81
CA ASP A 35 14.43 23.21 -17.97
C ASP A 35 13.51 22.00 -17.69
N GLY A 36 12.62 21.71 -18.64
CA GLY A 36 11.71 20.57 -18.53
C GLY A 36 12.42 19.22 -18.66
N THR A 37 11.64 18.14 -18.64
CA THR A 37 12.16 16.78 -18.90
C THR A 37 11.53 16.21 -20.16
N GLU A 38 12.37 15.71 -21.06
CA GLU A 38 11.96 14.99 -22.27
C GLU A 38 12.72 13.66 -22.36
N ASP A 39 12.12 12.67 -23.03
CA ASP A 39 12.72 11.34 -23.23
C ASP A 39 13.28 10.69 -21.95
N THR A 40 12.50 10.76 -20.87
CA THR A 40 12.88 10.23 -19.57
C THR A 40 12.95 8.71 -19.56
N ASP A 41 14.15 8.18 -19.33
CA ASP A 41 14.38 6.76 -19.05
C ASP A 41 14.19 6.44 -17.57
N GLY A 42 14.96 7.13 -16.71
CA GLY A 42 15.12 6.82 -15.29
C GLY A 42 14.47 7.83 -14.35
N ILE A 43 13.83 7.31 -13.29
CA ILE A 43 13.22 8.11 -12.22
C ILE A 43 13.53 7.46 -10.88
N ASP A 44 13.79 8.28 -9.87
CA ASP A 44 13.82 7.84 -8.48
C ASP A 44 13.16 8.87 -7.56
N ILE A 45 12.62 8.42 -6.44
CA ILE A 45 11.91 9.28 -5.49
C ILE A 45 12.22 8.86 -4.05
N ILE A 46 12.48 9.85 -3.20
CA ILE A 46 12.66 9.64 -1.77
C ILE A 46 11.86 10.70 -1.00
N ASN A 47 11.03 10.25 -0.05
CA ASN A 47 10.29 11.10 0.87
C ASN A 47 10.97 11.09 2.25
N VAL A 48 12.24 11.51 2.28
CA VAL A 48 13.05 11.67 3.50
C VAL A 48 13.77 13.01 3.38
N PRO A 49 13.91 13.80 4.47
CA PRO A 49 14.55 15.10 4.39
C PRO A 49 16.02 14.98 3.96
N LEU A 50 16.41 15.71 2.91
CA LEU A 50 17.76 15.76 2.38
C LEU A 50 18.34 17.18 2.52
N GLY A 51 18.60 17.58 3.77
CA GLY A 51 19.11 18.92 4.10
C GLY A 51 18.04 20.01 4.01
N GLU A 52 18.48 21.27 3.93
CA GLU A 52 17.58 22.44 3.91
C GLU A 52 16.93 22.68 2.54
N GLU A 53 17.53 22.18 1.45
CA GLU A 53 17.02 22.37 0.08
C GLU A 53 15.89 21.38 -0.28
N PHE A 54 15.79 20.25 0.42
CA PHE A 54 14.81 19.19 0.15
C PHE A 54 14.19 18.66 1.45
N PRO A 55 13.46 19.49 2.21
CA PRO A 55 13.00 19.11 3.55
C PRO A 55 11.88 18.06 3.51
N LEU A 56 11.09 17.98 2.44
CA LEU A 56 10.09 16.91 2.21
C LEU A 56 10.60 15.77 1.31
N GLY A 57 11.86 15.81 0.90
CA GLY A 57 12.45 14.83 -0.01
C GLY A 57 12.54 15.31 -1.46
N LEU A 58 12.89 14.38 -2.34
CA LEU A 58 13.43 14.65 -3.66
C LEU A 58 12.88 13.66 -4.69
N LEU A 59 12.45 14.19 -5.84
CA LEU A 59 12.20 13.46 -7.07
C LEU A 59 13.36 13.72 -8.03
N VAL A 60 14.00 12.66 -8.51
CA VAL A 60 15.06 12.71 -9.52
C VAL A 60 14.51 12.17 -10.84
N VAL A 61 14.60 12.97 -11.90
CA VAL A 61 14.07 12.62 -13.22
C VAL A 61 15.18 12.80 -14.24
N GLN A 62 15.48 11.77 -15.02
CA GLN A 62 16.41 11.88 -16.13
C GLN A 62 15.78 12.69 -17.27
N ASP A 63 16.60 13.51 -17.91
CA ASP A 63 16.24 14.32 -19.06
C ASP A 63 17.18 13.98 -20.22
N GLY A 64 16.61 13.45 -21.30
CA GLY A 64 17.32 13.07 -22.51
C GLY A 64 17.74 14.26 -23.36
N SER A 65 17.05 15.40 -23.24
CA SER A 65 17.26 16.58 -24.09
C SER A 65 17.48 17.86 -23.28
N ASN A 66 18.50 17.84 -22.43
CA ASN A 66 18.81 18.96 -21.53
C ASN A 66 19.33 20.21 -22.26
N GLU A 67 18.91 21.37 -21.77
CA GLU A 67 19.42 22.67 -22.16
C GLU A 67 20.67 23.09 -21.34
N PRO A 68 21.65 23.80 -21.95
CA PRO A 68 21.73 24.16 -23.36
C PRO A 68 22.03 22.92 -24.24
N ALA A 69 21.34 22.84 -25.38
CA ALA A 69 21.41 21.67 -26.25
C ALA A 69 22.81 21.46 -26.87
N ASN A 70 23.24 20.21 -26.95
CA ASN A 70 24.41 19.77 -27.70
C ASN A 70 23.96 18.88 -28.86
N VAL A 71 23.75 19.49 -30.02
CA VAL A 71 23.07 18.86 -31.15
C VAL A 71 24.09 18.40 -32.19
N PHE A 72 24.05 17.11 -32.55
CA PHE A 72 24.77 16.56 -33.69
C PHE A 72 23.95 15.48 -34.40
N GLN A 73 24.42 15.04 -35.57
CA GLN A 73 23.75 13.99 -36.34
C GLN A 73 24.16 12.63 -35.77
N ASP A 74 23.17 11.80 -35.44
CA ASP A 74 23.41 10.45 -34.94
C ASP A 74 24.09 9.60 -36.02
N PRO A 75 25.21 8.92 -35.71
CA PRO A 75 25.90 8.03 -36.65
C PRO A 75 25.11 6.78 -37.08
N GLU A 76 24.09 6.37 -36.33
CA GLU A 76 23.34 5.12 -36.55
C GLU A 76 22.10 5.32 -37.41
N ASP A 77 21.34 6.40 -37.21
CA ASP A 77 20.08 6.66 -37.93
C ASP A 77 20.05 7.97 -38.74
N GLU A 78 21.14 8.75 -38.72
CA GLU A 78 21.29 10.03 -39.41
C GLU A 78 20.33 11.14 -38.92
N GLU A 79 19.63 10.97 -37.80
CA GLU A 79 18.76 12.00 -37.23
C GLU A 79 19.55 13.07 -36.46
N ILE A 80 19.03 14.30 -36.41
CA ILE A 80 19.63 15.40 -35.64
C ILE A 80 18.98 15.40 -34.25
N GLN A 81 19.73 15.03 -33.22
CA GLN A 81 19.24 14.98 -31.84
C GLN A 81 20.16 15.69 -30.85
N ASN A 82 19.59 16.04 -29.70
CA ASN A 82 20.34 16.59 -28.57
C ASN A 82 20.95 15.44 -27.76
N PHE A 83 22.27 15.42 -27.63
CA PHE A 83 22.98 14.41 -26.84
C PHE A 83 23.41 14.94 -25.47
N ASN A 84 22.97 16.14 -25.10
CA ASN A 84 23.14 16.63 -23.74
C ASN A 84 22.03 16.06 -22.87
N ALA A 85 22.38 15.11 -22.01
CA ALA A 85 21.45 14.51 -21.05
C ALA A 85 21.92 14.76 -19.61
N ASN A 86 20.99 14.97 -18.69
CA ASN A 86 21.28 15.11 -17.26
C ASN A 86 20.13 14.59 -16.39
N PHE A 87 20.13 15.01 -15.11
CA PHE A 87 19.05 14.75 -14.17
C PHE A 87 18.52 16.06 -13.61
N LYS A 88 17.19 16.19 -13.51
CA LYS A 88 16.54 17.25 -12.77
C LYS A 88 16.27 16.80 -11.34
N PHE A 89 16.50 17.71 -10.41
CA PHE A 89 16.21 17.53 -8.99
C PHE A 89 14.99 18.39 -8.67
N VAL A 90 13.88 17.74 -8.34
CA VAL A 90 12.60 18.41 -8.07
C VAL A 90 12.24 18.18 -6.61
N ALA A 91 12.10 19.27 -5.85
CA ALA A 91 11.66 19.18 -4.47
C ALA A 91 10.17 18.78 -4.42
N LEU A 92 9.82 17.81 -3.55
CA LEU A 92 8.46 17.26 -3.51
C LEU A 92 7.40 18.31 -3.11
N GLU A 93 7.80 19.35 -2.39
CA GLU A 93 6.93 20.48 -2.00
C GLU A 93 6.62 21.47 -3.12
N GLU A 94 7.47 21.55 -4.15
CA GLU A 94 7.29 22.52 -5.25
C GLU A 94 6.16 22.11 -6.20
N ASN A 95 5.73 20.85 -6.15
CA ASN A 95 4.69 20.31 -7.02
C ASN A 95 3.58 19.58 -6.23
N PRO A 96 2.77 20.29 -5.42
CA PRO A 96 1.59 19.70 -4.78
C PRO A 96 0.59 19.13 -5.80
N ALA A 97 0.62 19.62 -7.05
CA ALA A 97 -0.18 19.11 -8.15
C ALA A 97 0.23 17.71 -8.63
N PHE A 98 1.45 17.25 -8.33
CA PHE A 98 1.88 15.86 -8.56
C PHE A 98 1.24 14.89 -7.58
N PHE A 99 0.95 15.37 -6.37
CA PHE A 99 0.53 14.57 -5.23
C PHE A 99 -0.72 15.17 -4.53
N PRO A 100 -1.76 15.60 -5.25
CA PRO A 100 -2.86 16.37 -4.65
C PRO A 100 -3.62 15.56 -3.60
N ASP A 101 -3.70 14.23 -3.79
CA ASP A 101 -4.37 13.30 -2.89
C ASP A 101 -3.43 12.69 -1.84
N PHE A 102 -2.12 12.97 -1.91
CA PHE A 102 -1.12 12.45 -0.97
C PHE A 102 -0.63 13.53 0.02
N LEU A 103 -1.39 14.62 0.17
CA LEU A 103 -1.10 15.65 1.17
C LEU A 103 -1.88 15.38 2.47
N PRO A 104 -1.23 15.48 3.63
CA PRO A 104 0.16 15.94 3.84
C PRO A 104 1.21 14.86 3.50
N LEU A 105 2.33 15.28 2.89
CA LEU A 105 3.52 14.44 2.76
C LEU A 105 4.17 14.30 4.15
N GLU A 106 4.32 13.07 4.63
CA GLU A 106 4.87 12.76 5.95
C GLU A 106 6.28 12.15 5.83
N PRO A 107 7.36 12.95 5.81
CA PRO A 107 8.73 12.48 5.56
C PRO A 107 9.34 11.66 6.70
N SER A 108 8.66 11.57 7.84
CA SER A 108 9.02 10.68 8.95
C SER A 108 8.26 9.35 8.94
N SER A 109 7.38 9.11 7.96
CA SER A 109 6.57 7.88 7.90
C SER A 109 7.34 6.63 7.48
N PHE A 110 8.49 6.79 6.83
CA PHE A 110 9.31 5.67 6.35
C PHE A 110 10.81 5.95 6.53
N ASP A 111 11.54 4.99 7.10
CA ASP A 111 13.00 5.02 7.18
C ASP A 111 13.61 4.01 6.18
N PRO A 112 14.24 4.47 5.08
CA PRO A 112 14.84 3.57 4.09
C PRO A 112 16.05 2.80 4.64
N ARG A 113 16.64 3.23 5.77
CA ARG A 113 17.74 2.51 6.44
C ARG A 113 17.24 1.48 7.45
N ASN A 114 15.97 1.55 7.82
CA ASN A 114 15.31 0.60 8.70
C ASN A 114 13.91 0.23 8.16
N PRO A 115 13.84 -0.39 6.96
CA PRO A 115 12.57 -0.71 6.34
C PRO A 115 11.80 -1.66 7.25
N GLN A 116 10.57 -1.28 7.62
CA GLN A 116 9.71 -2.19 8.36
C GLN A 116 9.31 -3.34 7.43
N PRO A 117 9.53 -4.61 7.83
CA PRO A 117 9.15 -5.75 7.00
C PRO A 117 7.63 -5.75 6.81
N ASN A 118 7.17 -5.62 5.57
CA ASN A 118 5.78 -5.93 5.22
C ASN A 118 5.66 -7.46 5.15
N SER A 119 5.36 -8.07 6.28
CA SER A 119 5.35 -9.53 6.44
C SER A 119 3.96 -10.15 6.36
N LEU A 120 2.91 -9.41 6.70
CA LEU A 120 1.50 -9.81 6.60
C LEU A 120 0.91 -9.49 5.21
N ILE A 121 1.58 -9.93 4.13
CA ILE A 121 1.28 -9.51 2.76
C ILE A 121 -0.12 -9.90 2.23
N ASN A 122 -0.78 -10.87 2.88
CA ASN A 122 -2.16 -11.26 2.55
C ASN A 122 -3.16 -10.83 3.63
N GLY A 123 -2.73 -9.96 4.54
CA GLY A 123 -3.51 -9.49 5.66
C GLY A 123 -3.90 -10.61 6.63
N ILE A 124 -5.02 -10.34 7.28
CA ILE A 124 -5.64 -11.17 8.30
C ILE A 124 -7.12 -11.32 7.97
N ALA A 125 -7.76 -12.37 8.48
CA ALA A 125 -9.22 -12.37 8.53
C ALA A 125 -9.78 -13.35 9.56
N SER A 126 -11.06 -13.16 9.83
CA SER A 126 -11.90 -13.99 10.67
C SER A 126 -12.91 -14.77 9.83
N GLY A 127 -13.24 -15.99 10.24
CA GLY A 127 -14.22 -16.85 9.57
C GLY A 127 -14.83 -17.88 10.52
N ASP A 128 -15.80 -18.64 10.01
CA ASP A 128 -16.52 -19.67 10.76
C ASP A 128 -17.04 -19.17 12.13
N THR A 129 -17.48 -17.90 12.17
CA THR A 129 -17.96 -17.25 13.39
C THR A 129 -19.32 -17.81 13.81
N THR A 130 -19.41 -18.27 15.05
CA THR A 130 -20.61 -18.80 15.68
C THR A 130 -21.13 -17.83 16.76
N GLN A 131 -21.90 -18.33 17.72
CA GLN A 131 -22.36 -17.55 18.88
C GLN A 131 -21.27 -17.39 19.94
N ASP A 132 -20.31 -18.31 19.97
CA ASP A 132 -19.31 -18.41 21.04
C ASP A 132 -17.90 -18.70 20.51
N SER A 133 -17.69 -18.78 19.20
CA SER A 133 -16.38 -19.02 18.60
C SER A 133 -16.15 -18.29 17.28
N THR A 134 -14.87 -18.17 16.90
CA THR A 134 -14.45 -17.78 15.54
C THR A 134 -13.07 -18.35 15.22
N VAL A 135 -12.76 -18.49 13.94
CA VAL A 135 -11.42 -18.83 13.46
C VAL A 135 -10.75 -17.57 12.94
N LEU A 136 -9.57 -17.25 13.49
CA LEU A 136 -8.71 -16.19 13.01
C LEU A 136 -7.57 -16.79 12.20
N TRP A 137 -7.23 -16.17 11.07
CA TRP A 137 -6.07 -16.56 10.28
C TRP A 137 -5.19 -15.37 9.90
N ALA A 138 -3.92 -15.66 9.68
CA ALA A 138 -2.96 -14.74 9.09
C ALA A 138 -1.95 -15.50 8.23
N ARG A 139 -1.34 -14.82 7.26
CA ARG A 139 -0.17 -15.35 6.55
C ARG A 139 1.00 -14.40 6.71
N SER A 140 2.05 -14.87 7.39
CA SER A 140 3.33 -14.17 7.50
C SER A 140 4.36 -14.76 6.54
N THR A 141 5.20 -13.90 5.97
CA THR A 141 6.39 -14.29 5.20
C THR A 141 7.60 -14.62 6.08
N PHE A 142 7.46 -14.55 7.41
CA PHE A 142 8.50 -14.87 8.39
C PHE A 142 8.09 -16.08 9.22
N ALA A 143 9.03 -17.03 9.36
CA ALA A 143 8.84 -18.15 10.27
C ALA A 143 8.93 -17.67 11.72
N GLY A 144 8.05 -18.17 12.58
CA GLY A 144 8.01 -17.81 14.00
C GLY A 144 6.60 -17.77 14.57
N VAL A 145 6.48 -17.26 15.80
CA VAL A 145 5.20 -17.16 16.49
C VAL A 145 4.41 -15.97 15.96
N VAL A 146 3.14 -16.20 15.64
CA VAL A 146 2.14 -15.20 15.37
C VAL A 146 1.19 -15.16 16.56
N THR A 147 0.98 -13.98 17.11
CA THR A 147 0.14 -13.72 18.27
C THR A 147 -1.15 -13.06 17.82
N PHE A 148 -2.27 -13.58 18.31
CA PHE A 148 -3.62 -13.09 18.08
C PHE A 148 -4.17 -12.61 19.42
N GLU A 149 -4.25 -11.30 19.62
CA GLU A 149 -4.89 -10.68 20.78
C GLU A 149 -6.31 -10.30 20.39
N TYR A 150 -7.31 -10.54 21.24
CA TYR A 150 -8.68 -10.11 20.97
C TYR A 150 -9.33 -9.45 22.18
N SER A 151 -10.23 -8.52 21.90
CA SER A 151 -10.77 -7.55 22.84
C SER A 151 -12.19 -7.13 22.41
N THR A 152 -13.03 -6.72 23.36
CA THR A 152 -14.30 -6.03 23.05
C THR A 152 -14.11 -4.50 22.94
N ASP A 153 -12.91 -4.02 23.23
CA ASP A 153 -12.48 -2.63 23.09
C ASP A 153 -11.52 -2.49 21.90
N ALA A 154 -11.85 -1.58 20.98
CA ALA A 154 -11.07 -1.28 19.78
C ALA A 154 -9.65 -0.75 20.08
N GLU A 155 -9.45 -0.13 21.24
CA GLU A 155 -8.15 0.38 21.68
C GLU A 155 -7.29 -0.70 22.37
N PHE A 156 -7.82 -1.92 22.53
CA PHE A 156 -7.17 -3.03 23.21
C PHE A 156 -6.70 -2.67 24.65
N SER A 157 -7.42 -1.78 25.33
CA SER A 157 -7.07 -1.41 26.71
C SER A 157 -7.31 -2.55 27.70
N THR A 158 -8.23 -3.47 27.38
CA THR A 158 -8.46 -4.72 28.11
C THR A 158 -8.52 -5.88 27.13
N ILE A 159 -7.46 -6.69 27.11
CA ILE A 159 -7.41 -7.91 26.30
C ILE A 159 -8.26 -8.99 26.94
N VAL A 160 -9.20 -9.57 26.18
CA VAL A 160 -10.02 -10.70 26.63
C VAL A 160 -9.15 -11.95 26.75
N SER A 161 -8.41 -12.26 25.69
CA SER A 161 -7.40 -13.33 25.71
C SER A 161 -6.42 -13.20 24.54
N ILE A 162 -5.44 -14.10 24.55
CA ILE A 162 -4.38 -14.21 23.55
C ILE A 162 -4.34 -15.65 23.04
N ALA A 163 -4.34 -15.83 21.74
CA ALA A 163 -4.05 -17.08 21.05
C ALA A 163 -2.73 -16.96 20.28
N THR A 164 -2.06 -18.08 20.01
CA THR A 164 -0.80 -18.08 19.27
C THR A 164 -0.75 -19.25 18.30
N ALA A 165 -0.18 -19.03 17.12
CA ALA A 165 0.18 -20.08 16.19
C ALA A 165 1.64 -19.91 15.72
N THR A 166 2.28 -20.99 15.31
CA THR A 166 3.66 -20.94 14.79
C THR A 166 3.66 -21.14 13.28
N VAL A 167 4.22 -20.18 12.54
CA VAL A 167 4.48 -20.28 11.11
C VAL A 167 5.72 -21.13 10.91
N THR A 168 5.54 -22.34 10.39
CA THR A 168 6.64 -23.24 9.99
C THR A 168 6.88 -23.24 8.47
N ASP A 169 5.86 -22.90 7.68
CA ASP A 169 5.92 -22.73 6.24
C ASP A 169 5.38 -21.35 5.88
N ILE A 170 6.25 -20.48 5.36
CA ILE A 170 5.91 -19.10 4.97
C ILE A 170 4.95 -19.04 3.76
N ASN A 171 4.71 -20.16 3.09
CA ASN A 171 3.74 -20.26 2.01
C ASN A 171 2.35 -20.69 2.50
N ALA A 172 2.22 -21.09 3.76
CA ALA A 172 0.96 -21.51 4.36
C ALA A 172 0.46 -20.47 5.38
N PRO A 173 -0.86 -20.18 5.41
CA PRO A 173 -1.44 -19.40 6.50
C PRO A 173 -1.46 -20.22 7.79
N VAL A 174 -1.42 -19.52 8.92
CA VAL A 174 -1.71 -20.08 10.25
C VAL A 174 -3.12 -19.72 10.67
N LYS A 175 -3.75 -20.59 11.47
CA LYS A 175 -5.11 -20.44 11.98
C LYS A 175 -5.13 -20.70 13.47
N VAL A 176 -5.97 -19.95 14.19
CA VAL A 176 -6.35 -20.21 15.58
C VAL A 176 -7.86 -20.19 15.69
N GLU A 177 -8.43 -21.11 16.45
CA GLU A 177 -9.83 -21.08 16.85
C GLU A 177 -9.90 -20.50 18.26
N ILE A 178 -10.75 -19.51 18.45
CA ILE A 178 -11.03 -18.91 19.76
C ILE A 178 -12.46 -19.26 20.15
N GLU A 179 -12.66 -19.65 21.40
CA GLU A 179 -13.92 -20.15 21.95
C GLU A 179 -14.32 -19.38 23.22
N GLY A 180 -15.54 -19.59 23.70
CA GLY A 180 -16.05 -18.97 24.93
C GLY A 180 -16.39 -17.50 24.79
N LEU A 181 -16.66 -17.05 23.56
CA LEU A 181 -17.09 -15.69 23.25
C LEU A 181 -18.53 -15.46 23.67
N GLN A 182 -18.89 -14.20 23.90
CA GLN A 182 -20.26 -13.80 24.17
C GLN A 182 -21.02 -13.66 22.84
N SER A 183 -22.26 -14.12 22.79
CA SER A 183 -23.12 -13.99 21.61
C SER A 183 -23.50 -12.54 21.32
N GLY A 184 -23.76 -12.20 20.06
CA GLY A 184 -24.18 -10.85 19.63
C GLY A 184 -23.21 -9.75 20.04
N THR A 185 -21.91 -10.06 20.07
CA THR A 185 -20.87 -9.18 20.59
C THR A 185 -19.84 -8.89 19.52
N GLU A 186 -19.52 -7.61 19.34
CA GLU A 186 -18.43 -7.15 18.48
C GLU A 186 -17.09 -7.35 19.19
N TYR A 187 -16.14 -7.93 18.47
CA TYR A 187 -14.77 -8.15 18.91
C TYR A 187 -13.80 -7.55 17.91
N TYR A 188 -12.72 -7.00 18.44
CA TYR A 188 -11.56 -6.54 17.71
C TYR A 188 -10.42 -7.53 17.98
N TYR A 189 -9.64 -7.84 16.95
CA TYR A 189 -8.46 -8.68 17.10
C TYR A 189 -7.26 -8.04 16.42
N ARG A 190 -6.10 -8.18 17.07
CA ARG A 190 -4.81 -7.68 16.61
C ARG A 190 -3.89 -8.87 16.41
N VAL A 191 -3.30 -8.94 15.22
CA VAL A 191 -2.35 -9.98 14.87
C VAL A 191 -0.97 -9.36 14.80
N THR A 192 -0.02 -9.90 15.55
CA THR A 192 1.39 -9.51 15.47
C THR A 192 2.22 -10.72 15.10
N ASP A 193 3.03 -10.61 14.06
CA ASP A 193 3.88 -11.70 13.61
C ASP A 193 5.30 -11.65 14.19
N ALA A 194 6.13 -12.64 13.85
CA ALA A 194 7.49 -12.74 14.35
C ALA A 194 8.42 -11.61 13.86
N ALA A 195 8.05 -10.90 12.79
CA ALA A 195 8.77 -9.75 12.27
C ALA A 195 8.33 -8.43 12.94
N GLY A 196 7.27 -8.47 13.77
CA GLY A 196 6.70 -7.32 14.47
C GLY A 196 5.64 -6.57 13.66
N ALA A 197 5.29 -7.04 12.45
CA ALA A 197 4.20 -6.43 11.70
C ALA A 197 2.88 -6.70 12.42
N THR A 198 2.01 -5.69 12.41
CA THR A 198 0.75 -5.73 13.14
C THR A 198 -0.40 -5.31 12.23
N GLU A 199 -1.49 -6.07 12.26
CA GLU A 199 -2.75 -5.79 11.57
C GLU A 199 -3.92 -5.93 12.54
N ILE A 200 -4.98 -5.15 12.33
CA ILE A 200 -6.18 -5.14 13.18
C ILE A 200 -7.41 -5.47 12.33
N GLY A 201 -8.24 -6.37 12.83
CA GLY A 201 -9.52 -6.73 12.24
C GLY A 201 -10.63 -6.75 13.29
N GLN A 202 -11.86 -6.94 12.82
CA GLN A 202 -13.02 -7.07 13.69
C GLN A 202 -13.96 -8.16 13.18
N PHE A 203 -14.76 -8.72 14.10
CA PHE A 203 -15.83 -9.65 13.80
C PHE A 203 -16.96 -9.52 14.83
N GLU A 204 -18.14 -9.99 14.49
CA GLU A 204 -19.30 -10.00 15.39
C GLU A 204 -19.81 -11.44 15.52
N THR A 205 -19.98 -11.91 16.77
CA THR A 205 -20.59 -13.21 17.03
C THR A 205 -22.09 -13.18 16.74
N SER A 206 -22.64 -14.33 16.34
CA SER A 206 -24.08 -14.43 16.07
C SER A 206 -24.90 -14.17 17.35
N ALA A 207 -26.08 -13.58 17.19
CA ALA A 207 -27.03 -13.35 18.30
C ALA A 207 -27.42 -14.66 19.01
N GLU A 208 -27.92 -14.56 20.24
CA GLU A 208 -28.33 -15.72 21.05
C GLU A 208 -29.44 -16.54 20.35
N LEU A 209 -29.51 -17.85 20.63
CA LEU A 209 -30.53 -18.71 20.02
C LEU A 209 -31.93 -18.22 20.37
N GLY A 210 -32.73 -17.96 19.35
CA GLY A 210 -34.11 -17.48 19.50
C GLY A 210 -34.25 -15.96 19.47
N GLU A 211 -33.15 -15.21 19.42
CA GLU A 211 -33.16 -13.77 19.20
C GLU A 211 -33.17 -13.44 17.69
N GLN A 212 -33.94 -12.41 17.31
CA GLN A 212 -34.03 -11.93 15.92
C GLN A 212 -33.63 -10.46 15.86
N THR A 213 -32.32 -10.20 15.75
CA THR A 213 -31.75 -8.83 15.67
C THR A 213 -31.66 -8.29 14.25
N GLY A 214 -32.06 -9.08 13.25
CA GLY A 214 -31.89 -8.78 11.82
C GLY A 214 -30.54 -9.27 11.30
N LEU A 215 -30.49 -9.64 10.02
CA LEU A 215 -29.28 -10.20 9.39
C LEU A 215 -28.96 -9.42 8.12
N ARG A 216 -27.74 -8.89 8.05
CA ARG A 216 -27.18 -8.29 6.84
C ARG A 216 -25.94 -9.09 6.46
N PHE A 217 -25.91 -9.60 5.24
CA PHE A 217 -24.73 -10.28 4.70
C PHE A 217 -24.56 -9.89 3.23
N GLY A 218 -23.31 -9.84 2.80
CA GLY A 218 -22.93 -9.77 1.39
C GLY A 218 -22.54 -11.15 0.90
N VAL A 219 -22.92 -11.48 -0.34
CA VAL A 219 -22.42 -12.67 -1.03
C VAL A 219 -21.66 -12.22 -2.25
N THR A 220 -20.41 -12.65 -2.38
CA THR A 220 -19.59 -12.43 -3.56
C THR A 220 -19.37 -13.76 -4.28
N GLY A 221 -19.37 -13.73 -5.61
CA GLY A 221 -19.07 -14.87 -6.47
C GLY A 221 -17.78 -14.64 -7.26
N ASP A 222 -17.23 -15.71 -7.83
CA ASP A 222 -16.04 -15.86 -8.68
C ASP A 222 -14.91 -14.78 -8.59
N TRP A 223 -13.71 -15.21 -8.19
CA TRP A 223 -12.54 -14.37 -7.90
C TRP A 223 -11.86 -13.77 -9.16
N ARG A 224 -12.40 -14.00 -10.37
CA ARG A 224 -11.86 -13.43 -11.62
C ARG A 224 -12.48 -12.06 -11.93
N GLY A 225 -11.93 -11.01 -11.31
CA GLY A 225 -12.38 -9.61 -11.47
C GLY A 225 -12.23 -8.99 -12.86
N GLU A 226 -11.68 -9.70 -13.85
CA GLU A 226 -11.49 -9.20 -15.23
C GLU A 226 -12.78 -9.15 -16.07
N LEU A 227 -13.88 -9.73 -15.57
CA LEU A 227 -15.19 -9.76 -16.24
C LEU A 227 -16.19 -8.85 -15.50
N ASN A 228 -16.29 -7.57 -15.88
CA ASN A 228 -17.24 -6.58 -15.33
C ASN A 228 -18.72 -6.89 -15.66
N PRO A 229 -19.69 -6.40 -14.84
CA PRO A 229 -19.73 -6.39 -13.38
C PRO A 229 -20.86 -7.31 -12.88
N TYR A 230 -20.56 -8.19 -11.94
CA TYR A 230 -21.61 -8.91 -11.21
C TYR A 230 -22.04 -8.05 -10.01
N PRO A 231 -23.28 -7.54 -9.99
CA PRO A 231 -23.76 -6.77 -8.85
C PRO A 231 -23.73 -7.65 -7.60
N ALA A 232 -22.99 -7.22 -6.58
CA ALA A 232 -23.15 -7.76 -5.23
C ALA A 232 -24.62 -7.57 -4.83
N ILE A 233 -25.30 -8.66 -4.50
CA ILE A 233 -26.68 -8.61 -4.04
C ILE A 233 -26.63 -8.29 -2.55
N ASN A 234 -26.91 -7.03 -2.21
CA ASN A 234 -27.21 -6.64 -0.83
C ASN A 234 -28.66 -7.05 -0.53
N ASN A 235 -28.90 -7.67 0.62
CA ASN A 235 -30.25 -7.75 1.16
C ASN A 235 -30.69 -6.34 1.60
N VAL A 236 -31.76 -5.83 0.98
CA VAL A 236 -32.42 -4.56 1.35
C VAL A 236 -33.30 -4.79 2.57
#